data_AF-A0A973EHW3-F1
#
_entry.id   AF-A0A973EHW3-F1
#
_cell.length_a   1.000
_cell.length_b   1.000
_cell.length_c   1.000
_cell.angle_alpha   90.00
_cell.angle_beta   90.00
_cell.angle_gamma   90.00
#
_symmetry.space_group_name_H-M   'P 1'
#
loop_
_entity.id
_entity.type
_entity.pdbx_description
1 polymer ?
#
loop_
_entity_poly.entity_id
_entity_poly.type
_entity_poly.pdbx_seq_one_letter_code
_entity_poly.pdbx_strand_id
1 'polypeptide(L)'
;MQIVKNVILFLFFNLIIVCSQAQQRLAVDSFFNRNLTSHQRDSIQRLIAYYTHLIEADSLNQQAYFERAKLYVDLGMQHKAVKDYSRLILIDSLNPIYYYNRAICRSKYGFTLDACSDMYKASQMGLLQAQEVYQRKCALYKNQLEK
;
A
#
# COMPACT_ATOMS: atom_id res chain seq x y z
N MET A 1 27.26 42.87 -6.17
CA MET A 1 25.86 42.36 -6.24
C MET A 1 25.76 40.89 -6.71
N GLN A 2 26.65 40.41 -7.57
CA GLN A 2 26.63 39.01 -8.06
C GLN A 2 26.96 37.95 -7.01
N ILE A 3 27.92 38.26 -6.10
CA ILE A 3 28.36 37.35 -5.04
C ILE A 3 27.20 37.01 -4.09
N VAL A 4 26.38 37.99 -3.74
CA VAL A 4 25.21 37.80 -2.85
C VAL A 4 24.16 36.91 -3.50
N LYS A 5 23.91 37.04 -4.81
CA LYS A 5 22.97 36.18 -5.55
C LYS A 5 23.44 34.72 -5.59
N ASN A 6 24.73 34.48 -5.78
CA ASN A 6 25.28 33.12 -5.84
C ASN A 6 25.26 32.42 -4.47
N VAL A 7 25.50 33.17 -3.39
CA VAL A 7 25.40 32.64 -2.01
C VAL A 7 23.96 32.28 -1.68
N ILE A 8 22.99 33.13 -2.05
CA ILE A 8 21.56 32.85 -1.85
C ILE A 8 21.14 31.61 -2.64
N LEU A 9 21.52 31.49 -3.93
CA LEU A 9 21.18 30.33 -4.75
C LEU A 9 21.74 29.02 -4.19
N PHE A 10 22.97 29.06 -3.67
CA PHE A 10 23.60 27.91 -3.02
C PHE A 10 22.88 27.51 -1.72
N LEU A 11 22.49 28.47 -0.89
CA LEU A 11 21.72 28.20 0.33
C LEU A 11 20.34 27.60 0.03
N PHE A 12 19.64 28.11 -0.99
CA PHE A 12 18.36 27.54 -1.44
C PHE A 12 18.51 26.11 -1.97
N PHE A 13 19.57 25.83 -2.74
CA PHE A 13 19.82 24.48 -3.26
C PHE A 13 20.12 23.47 -2.14
N ASN A 14 20.92 23.87 -1.14
CA ASN A 14 21.17 23.04 0.04
C ASN A 14 19.89 22.84 0.88
N LEU A 15 19.02 23.84 0.98
CA LEU A 15 17.74 23.72 1.69
C LEU A 15 16.81 22.69 1.02
N ILE A 16 16.77 22.67 -0.32
CA ILE A 16 15.99 21.70 -1.10
C ILE A 16 16.55 20.28 -0.92
N ILE A 17 17.88 20.11 -0.93
CA ILE A 17 18.53 18.81 -0.74
C ILE A 17 18.30 18.28 0.70
N VAL A 18 18.43 19.13 1.71
CA VAL A 18 18.16 18.76 3.10
C VAL A 18 16.68 18.42 3.28
N CYS A 19 15.78 19.16 2.64
CA CYS A 19 14.34 18.88 2.67
C CYS A 19 14.01 17.56 1.96
N SER A 20 14.62 17.26 0.80
CA SER A 20 14.42 16.00 0.08
C SER A 20 14.98 14.80 0.85
N GLN A 21 16.13 14.96 1.51
CA GLN A 21 16.71 13.93 2.38
C GLN A 21 15.88 13.73 3.65
N ALA A 22 15.32 14.81 4.22
CA ALA A 22 14.37 14.73 5.34
C ALA A 22 13.05 14.06 4.91
N GLN A 23 12.53 14.34 3.71
CA GLN A 23 11.37 13.64 3.13
C GLN A 23 11.67 12.18 2.83
N GLN A 24 12.87 11.84 2.37
CA GLN A 24 13.31 10.45 2.23
C GLN A 24 13.44 9.75 3.58
N ARG A 25 13.97 10.42 4.63
CA ARG A 25 14.00 9.89 6.00
C ARG A 25 12.61 9.72 6.61
N LEU A 26 11.66 10.61 6.31
CA LEU A 26 10.26 10.45 6.71
C LEU A 26 9.52 9.36 5.90
N ALA A 27 10.03 9.03 4.71
CA ALA A 27 9.54 7.90 3.91
C ALA A 27 10.11 6.54 4.36
N VAL A 28 11.16 6.53 5.19
CA VAL A 28 11.64 5.35 5.93
C VAL A 28 10.85 5.25 7.24
N ASP A 29 9.74 4.52 7.14
CA ASP A 29 9.25 3.63 8.20
C ASP A 29 8.83 4.24 9.54
N SER A 30 7.75 5.02 9.50
CA SER A 30 6.67 4.84 10.47
C SER A 30 6.19 3.38 10.58
N PHE A 31 6.91 2.44 11.20
CA PHE A 31 6.45 1.06 11.47
C PHE A 31 5.29 1.06 12.48
N PHE A 32 4.13 1.53 12.03
CA PHE A 32 2.96 1.81 12.84
C PHE A 32 2.13 0.57 13.18
N ASN A 33 2.78 -0.56 13.48
CA ASN A 33 2.17 -1.59 14.30
C ASN A 33 2.86 -1.65 15.66
N ARG A 34 2.27 -0.93 16.63
CA ARG A 34 2.78 -0.83 18.00
C ARG A 34 2.75 -2.16 18.76
N ASN A 35 1.99 -3.13 18.26
CA ASN A 35 1.83 -4.44 18.90
C ASN A 35 2.97 -5.41 18.58
N LEU A 36 3.84 -5.07 17.62
CA LEU A 36 5.00 -5.91 17.26
C LEU A 36 6.20 -5.64 18.17
N THR A 37 6.93 -6.69 18.52
CA THR A 37 8.25 -6.60 19.15
C THR A 37 9.32 -6.19 18.14
N SER A 38 10.51 -5.77 18.61
CA SER A 38 11.66 -5.49 17.73
C SER A 38 12.03 -6.71 16.89
N HIS A 39 12.15 -7.88 17.52
CA HIS A 39 12.49 -9.14 16.84
C HIS A 39 11.49 -9.50 15.75
N GLN A 40 10.19 -9.32 15.99
CA GLN A 40 9.15 -9.54 14.97
C GLN A 40 9.29 -8.56 13.81
N ARG A 41 9.53 -7.26 14.09
CA ARG A 41 9.77 -6.25 13.04
C ARG A 41 10.98 -6.62 12.18
N ASP A 42 12.10 -6.96 12.79
CA ASP A 42 13.33 -7.34 12.08
C ASP A 42 13.11 -8.59 11.21
N SER A 43 12.35 -9.56 11.73
CA SER A 43 12.02 -10.79 11.00
C SER A 43 11.13 -10.50 9.79
N ILE A 44 10.10 -9.67 9.96
CA ILE A 44 9.22 -9.24 8.86
C ILE A 44 10.02 -8.45 7.81
N GLN A 45 10.95 -7.59 8.23
CA GLN A 45 11.75 -6.80 7.31
C GLN A 45 12.72 -7.66 6.48
N ARG A 46 13.31 -8.70 7.07
CA ARG A 46 14.09 -9.71 6.33
C ARG A 46 13.23 -10.44 5.28
N LEU A 47 11.99 -10.80 5.62
CA LEU A 47 11.08 -11.45 4.67
C LEU A 47 10.67 -10.51 3.53
N ILE A 48 10.45 -9.22 3.81
CA ILE A 48 10.18 -8.22 2.77
C ILE A 48 11.35 -8.11 1.79
N ALA A 49 12.59 -8.11 2.29
CA ALA A 49 13.79 -8.08 1.44
C ALA A 49 13.86 -9.34 0.56
N TYR A 50 13.61 -10.52 1.13
CA TYR A 50 13.56 -11.78 0.38
C TYR A 50 12.53 -11.76 -0.76
N TYR A 51 11.27 -11.40 -0.47
CA TYR A 51 10.24 -11.31 -1.52
C TYR A 51 10.51 -10.22 -2.54
N THR A 52 11.21 -9.14 -2.15
CA THR A 52 11.64 -8.11 -3.09
C THR A 52 12.66 -8.67 -4.09
N HIS A 53 13.64 -9.44 -3.62
CA HIS A 53 14.57 -10.12 -4.53
C HIS A 53 13.87 -11.10 -5.48
N LEU A 54 12.84 -11.82 -5.02
CA LEU A 54 12.06 -12.70 -5.90
C LEU A 54 11.30 -11.92 -6.98
N ILE A 55 10.77 -10.74 -6.66
CA ILE A 55 10.09 -9.86 -7.62
C ILE A 55 11.08 -9.25 -8.63
N GLU A 56 12.30 -8.94 -8.19
CA GLU A 56 13.37 -8.47 -9.08
C GLU A 56 13.80 -9.56 -10.06
N ALA A 57 13.86 -10.82 -9.61
CA ALA A 57 14.16 -11.97 -10.46
C ALA A 57 13.00 -12.33 -11.40
N ASP A 58 11.76 -12.19 -10.94
CA ASP A 58 10.55 -12.41 -11.74
C ASP A 58 9.45 -11.37 -11.39
N SER A 59 9.28 -10.40 -12.29
CA SER A 59 8.34 -9.29 -12.14
C SER A 59 6.86 -9.68 -12.23
N LEU A 60 6.56 -10.95 -12.54
CA LEU A 60 5.21 -11.52 -12.60
C LEU A 60 4.94 -12.51 -11.45
N ASN A 61 5.88 -12.64 -10.50
CA ASN A 61 5.75 -13.58 -9.38
C ASN A 61 4.62 -13.16 -8.42
N GLN A 62 3.42 -13.69 -8.66
CA GLN A 62 2.22 -13.38 -7.88
C GLN A 62 2.39 -13.75 -6.40
N GLN A 63 3.02 -14.89 -6.10
CA GLN A 63 3.22 -15.32 -4.72
C GLN A 63 4.10 -14.32 -3.95
N ALA A 64 5.16 -13.82 -4.58
CA ALA A 64 6.05 -12.86 -3.94
C ALA A 64 5.35 -11.52 -3.66
N TYR A 65 4.56 -11.00 -4.60
CA TYR A 65 3.74 -9.80 -4.35
C TYR A 65 2.71 -10.03 -3.24
N PHE A 66 2.04 -11.18 -3.23
CA PHE A 66 1.00 -11.48 -2.25
C PHE A 66 1.57 -11.57 -0.82
N GLU A 67 2.67 -12.29 -0.66
CA GLU A 67 3.32 -12.42 0.64
C GLU A 67 3.93 -11.11 1.12
N ARG A 68 4.56 -10.33 0.22
CA ARG A 68 5.07 -9.01 0.58
C ARG A 68 3.96 -8.04 0.97
N ALA A 69 2.81 -8.08 0.30
CA ALA A 69 1.64 -7.27 0.66
C ALA A 69 1.13 -7.61 2.08
N LYS A 70 1.05 -8.89 2.44
CA LYS A 70 0.67 -9.33 3.80
C LYS A 70 1.62 -8.79 4.85
N LEU A 71 2.93 -8.90 4.62
CA LEU A 71 3.96 -8.37 5.52
C LEU A 71 3.86 -6.85 5.67
N TYR A 72 3.54 -6.12 4.60
CA TYR A 72 3.27 -4.69 4.68
C TYR A 72 2.01 -4.39 5.50
N VAL A 73 0.97 -5.20 5.44
CA VAL A 73 -0.20 -5.06 6.32
C VAL A 73 0.20 -5.26 7.78
N ASP A 74 0.99 -6.29 8.08
CA ASP A 74 1.46 -6.58 9.44
C ASP A 74 2.29 -5.43 10.04
N LEU A 75 3.08 -4.75 9.22
CA LEU A 75 3.83 -3.55 9.63
C LEU A 75 3.00 -2.27 9.71
N GLY A 76 1.71 -2.31 9.35
CA GLY A 76 0.86 -1.13 9.28
C GLY A 76 1.17 -0.21 8.09
N MET A 77 1.73 -0.76 7.02
CA MET A 77 2.12 -0.09 5.77
C MET A 77 1.10 -0.34 4.66
N GLN A 78 -0.17 -0.03 4.91
CA GLN A 78 -1.28 -0.32 3.98
C GLN A 78 -1.05 0.29 2.59
N HIS A 79 -0.41 1.46 2.48
CA HIS A 79 -0.10 2.08 1.20
C HIS A 79 0.86 1.23 0.33
N LYS A 80 1.83 0.54 0.94
CA LYS A 80 2.72 -0.40 0.22
C LYS A 80 1.97 -1.67 -0.16
N ALA A 81 1.16 -2.21 0.75
CA ALA A 81 0.30 -3.36 0.46
C ALA A 81 -0.68 -3.10 -0.70
N VAL A 82 -1.30 -1.91 -0.76
CA VAL A 82 -2.17 -1.50 -1.87
C VAL A 82 -1.44 -1.52 -3.21
N LYS A 83 -0.16 -1.12 -3.25
CA LYS A 83 0.64 -1.17 -4.49
C LYS A 83 0.85 -2.61 -4.95
N ASP A 84 1.22 -3.50 -4.03
CA ASP A 84 1.44 -4.91 -4.34
C ASP A 84 0.14 -5.62 -4.77
N TYR A 85 -0.98 -5.37 -4.07
CA TYR A 85 -2.29 -5.89 -4.51
C TYR A 85 -2.75 -5.31 -5.85
N SER A 86 -2.42 -4.04 -6.14
CA SER A 86 -2.72 -3.46 -7.45
C SER A 86 -1.89 -4.11 -8.55
N ARG A 87 -0.63 -4.47 -8.28
CA ARG A 87 0.18 -5.23 -9.21
C ARG A 87 -0.37 -6.64 -9.44
N LEU A 88 -0.85 -7.31 -8.39
CA LEU A 88 -1.52 -8.60 -8.51
C LEU A 88 -2.76 -8.54 -9.39
N ILE A 89 -3.59 -7.50 -9.23
CA ILE A 89 -4.79 -7.28 -10.07
C ILE A 89 -4.42 -7.04 -11.54
N LEU A 90 -3.26 -6.42 -11.81
CA LEU A 90 -2.76 -6.26 -13.19
C LEU A 90 -2.26 -7.58 -13.79
N ILE A 91 -1.74 -8.49 -12.97
CA ILE A 91 -1.25 -9.81 -13.40
C ILE A 91 -2.44 -10.78 -13.60
N ASP A 92 -3.36 -10.80 -12.65
CA ASP A 92 -4.57 -11.61 -12.67
C ASP A 92 -5.75 -10.82 -12.08
N SER A 93 -6.59 -10.32 -12.98
CA SER A 93 -7.78 -9.56 -12.63
C SER A 93 -8.98 -10.43 -12.25
N LEU A 94 -8.85 -11.76 -12.29
CA LEU A 94 -9.94 -12.70 -12.02
C LEU A 94 -9.91 -13.26 -10.60
N ASN A 95 -8.88 -12.93 -9.81
CA ASN A 95 -8.79 -13.37 -8.43
C ASN A 95 -9.48 -12.37 -7.45
N PRO A 96 -10.62 -12.72 -6.84
CA PRO A 96 -11.35 -11.82 -5.95
C PRO A 96 -10.58 -11.47 -4.67
N ILE A 97 -9.64 -12.32 -4.24
CA ILE A 97 -8.87 -12.12 -3.00
C ILE A 97 -8.00 -10.86 -3.10
N TYR A 98 -7.50 -10.52 -4.29
CA TYR A 98 -6.66 -9.35 -4.46
C TYR A 98 -7.45 -8.05 -4.30
N TYR A 99 -8.67 -7.99 -4.86
CA TYR A 99 -9.58 -6.88 -4.64
C TYR A 99 -10.00 -6.78 -3.18
N TYR A 100 -10.40 -7.89 -2.56
CA TYR A 100 -10.78 -7.93 -1.16
C TYR A 100 -9.67 -7.40 -0.25
N ASN A 101 -8.44 -7.92 -0.38
CA ASN A 101 -7.34 -7.48 0.46
C ASN A 101 -6.93 -6.02 0.20
N ARG A 102 -7.00 -5.56 -1.06
CA ARG A 102 -6.78 -4.14 -1.38
C ARG A 102 -7.86 -3.25 -0.75
N ALA A 103 -9.12 -3.68 -0.77
CA ALA A 103 -10.23 -2.97 -0.12
C ALA A 103 -10.00 -2.84 1.39
N ILE A 104 -9.58 -3.91 2.07
CA ILE A 104 -9.24 -3.88 3.50
C ILE A 104 -8.09 -2.91 3.79
N CYS A 105 -7.06 -2.89 2.93
CA CYS A 105 -5.96 -1.94 3.10
C CYS A 105 -6.42 -0.49 2.89
N ARG A 106 -7.27 -0.23 1.88
CA ARG A 106 -7.86 1.08 1.61
C ARG A 106 -8.82 1.52 2.72
N SER A 107 -9.48 0.57 3.40
CA SER A 107 -10.45 0.88 4.45
C SER A 107 -9.85 1.25 5.81
N LYS A 108 -8.52 1.34 5.94
CA LYS A 108 -7.84 1.64 7.22
C LYS A 108 -8.42 2.87 7.94
N TYR A 109 -8.80 3.90 7.18
CA TYR A 109 -9.35 5.15 7.69
C TYR A 109 -10.85 5.32 7.38
N GLY A 110 -11.53 4.23 7.01
CA GLY A 110 -12.94 4.23 6.62
C GLY A 110 -13.16 3.64 5.23
N PHE A 111 -14.37 3.12 5.01
CA PHE A 111 -14.78 2.57 3.72
C PHE A 111 -15.12 3.73 2.78
N THR A 112 -14.14 4.14 1.98
CA THR A 112 -14.31 5.11 0.89
C THR A 112 -14.91 4.45 -0.35
N LEU A 113 -15.27 5.26 -1.35
CA LEU A 113 -15.73 4.75 -2.65
C LEU A 113 -14.74 3.74 -3.26
N ASP A 114 -13.44 4.00 -3.22
CA ASP A 114 -12.42 3.10 -3.77
C ASP A 114 -12.38 1.74 -3.04
N ALA A 115 -12.46 1.76 -1.71
CA ALA A 115 -12.51 0.53 -0.92
C ALA A 115 -13.80 -0.25 -1.20
N CYS A 116 -14.93 0.45 -1.30
CA CYS A 116 -16.22 -0.13 -1.62
C CYS A 116 -16.32 -0.66 -3.05
N SER A 117 -15.68 0.00 -4.01
CA SER A 117 -15.57 -0.48 -5.39
C SER A 117 -14.80 -1.80 -5.46
N ASP A 118 -13.68 -1.92 -4.74
CA ASP A 118 -12.94 -3.19 -4.68
C ASP A 118 -13.75 -4.28 -3.97
N MET A 119 -14.44 -3.94 -2.88
CA MET A 119 -15.28 -4.88 -2.13
C MET A 119 -16.45 -5.37 -3.00
N TYR A 120 -17.08 -4.47 -3.74
CA TYR A 120 -18.14 -4.80 -4.69
C TYR A 120 -17.61 -5.71 -5.80
N LYS A 121 -16.44 -5.39 -6.38
CA LYS A 121 -15.83 -6.22 -7.43
C LYS A 121 -15.54 -7.64 -6.94
N ALA A 122 -14.95 -7.79 -5.75
CA ALA A 122 -14.72 -9.10 -5.14
C ALA A 122 -16.03 -9.87 -4.87
N SER A 123 -17.09 -9.17 -4.44
CA SER A 123 -18.42 -9.76 -4.26
C SER A 123 -19.03 -10.26 -5.57
N GLN A 124 -18.92 -9.50 -6.66
CA GLN A 124 -19.42 -9.91 -7.99
C GLN A 124 -18.70 -11.15 -8.52
N MET A 125 -17.51 -11.44 -8.01
CA MET A 125 -16.72 -12.61 -8.35
C MET A 125 -16.96 -13.79 -7.39
N GLY A 126 -17.99 -13.71 -6.54
CA GLY A 126 -18.45 -14.80 -5.68
C GLY A 126 -17.81 -14.86 -4.30
N LEU A 127 -17.00 -13.87 -3.90
CA LEU A 127 -16.41 -13.86 -2.56
C LEU A 127 -17.43 -13.41 -1.50
N LEU A 128 -18.01 -14.37 -0.78
CA LEU A 128 -19.05 -14.14 0.21
C LEU A 128 -18.60 -13.15 1.31
N GLN A 129 -17.36 -13.25 1.77
CA GLN A 129 -16.81 -12.33 2.76
C GLN A 129 -16.82 -10.88 2.28
N ALA A 130 -16.52 -10.66 0.99
CA ALA A 130 -16.60 -9.32 0.40
C ALA A 130 -18.05 -8.83 0.34
N GLN A 131 -18.98 -9.70 -0.04
CA GLN A 131 -20.41 -9.36 -0.08
C GLN A 131 -20.93 -8.90 1.28
N GLU A 132 -20.62 -9.65 2.35
CA GLU A 132 -21.02 -9.31 3.71
C GLU A 132 -20.45 -7.97 4.17
N VAL A 133 -19.19 -7.68 3.84
CA VAL A 133 -18.57 -6.41 4.20
C VAL A 133 -19.15 -5.26 3.37
N TYR A 134 -19.32 -5.45 2.07
CA TYR A 134 -19.91 -4.47 1.16
C TYR A 134 -21.33 -4.08 1.62
N GLN A 135 -22.19 -5.05 1.89
CA GLN A 135 -23.56 -4.79 2.35
C GLN A 135 -23.61 -4.00 3.67
N ARG A 136 -22.69 -4.29 4.61
CA ARG A 136 -22.66 -3.65 5.93
C ARG A 136 -21.97 -2.28 5.94
N LYS A 137 -20.98 -2.06 5.08
CA LYS A 137 -20.08 -0.89 5.17
C LYS A 137 -20.18 0.08 4.00
N CYS A 138 -20.79 -0.31 2.88
CA CYS A 138 -20.77 0.45 1.63
C CYS A 138 -22.15 0.94 1.17
N ALA A 139 -23.14 0.97 2.05
CA ALA A 139 -24.50 1.38 1.72
C ALA A 139 -24.58 2.77 1.04
N LEU A 140 -23.72 3.70 1.45
CA LEU A 140 -23.64 5.07 0.89
C LEU A 140 -23.29 5.11 -0.61
N TYR A 141 -22.64 4.06 -1.14
CA TYR A 141 -22.10 4.05 -2.51
C TYR A 141 -22.88 3.13 -3.46
N LYS A 142 -23.96 2.48 -3.01
CA LYS A 142 -24.73 1.52 -3.83
C LYS A 142 -25.16 2.09 -5.18
N ASN A 143 -25.77 3.28 -5.18
CA ASN A 143 -26.23 3.93 -6.41
C ASN A 143 -25.10 4.30 -7.38
N GLN A 144 -23.84 4.34 -6.94
CA GLN A 144 -22.70 4.62 -7.81
C GLN A 144 -22.10 3.33 -8.39
N LEU A 145 -22.23 2.21 -7.66
CA LEU A 145 -21.54 0.95 -7.98
C LEU A 145 -22.45 -0.09 -8.64
N GLU A 146 -23.75 -0.10 -8.35
CA GLU A 146 -24.72 -1.10 -8.82
C GLU A 146 -25.56 -0.64 -10.04
N LYS A 147 -25.12 0.39 -10.75
CA LYS A 147 -25.76 0.87 -11.98
C LYS A 147 -25.39 -0.01 -13.16
#